data_AF-A0A1S8ADC8-F1
#
_entry.id   AF-A0A1S8ADC8-F1
#
_cell.length_a   1.000
_cell.length_b   1.000
_cell.length_c   1.000
_cell.angle_alpha   90.00
_cell.angle_beta   90.00
_cell.angle_gamma   90.00
#
_symmetry.space_group_name_H-M   'P 1'
#
loop_
_entity.id
_entity.type
_entity.pdbx_description
1 polymer ?
#
loop_
_entity_poly.entity_id
_entity_poly.type
_entity_poly.pdbx_seq_one_letter_code
_entity_poly.pdbx_strand_id
1 'polypeptide(L)'
;MSVGVRRLSVLGEFKPFGLIAEALDGKPPDNLADKYDYFLFDPKFVRERAEADNNGGCSISAPSNCSDHELFIRGNRIIWTTGARVFKRFTLPSQVITVCWCHIGDISEALLCVLQIESLTIYNTSGEVISIPLPRTITSIWPLPFGLLLQSIEGNFPVHAPFPSSSHLLGARDIPRPRREIGHSPQNNYSLPSSFNHNIKGETVSMSSHLILSDLLEEPQCTYIEERGKLNIMRDFDERTIWTSDQIPL
;
A
#
# COMPACT_ATOMS: atom_id res chain seq x y z
N MET A 1 40.73 16.81 -26.67
CA MET A 1 40.00 15.53 -26.75
C MET A 1 38.56 15.81 -26.34
N SER A 2 37.59 15.63 -27.24
CA SER A 2 36.17 15.89 -26.96
C SER A 2 35.65 14.87 -25.95
N VAL A 3 35.17 15.35 -24.81
CA VAL A 3 34.58 14.52 -23.76
C VAL A 3 33.36 13.78 -24.32
N GLY A 4 33.45 12.45 -24.36
CA GLY A 4 32.33 11.55 -24.08
C GLY A 4 31.16 11.51 -25.07
N VAL A 5 31.39 11.33 -26.37
CA VAL A 5 30.30 10.92 -27.27
C VAL A 5 29.89 9.48 -26.92
N ARG A 6 28.82 9.32 -26.14
CA ARG A 6 28.23 8.01 -25.84
C ARG A 6 27.33 7.60 -27.00
N ARG A 7 27.55 6.39 -27.53
CA ARG A 7 26.71 5.81 -28.57
C ARG A 7 25.65 4.92 -27.93
N LEU A 8 24.39 5.27 -28.08
CA LEU A 8 23.27 4.39 -27.76
C LEU A 8 23.09 3.40 -28.93
N SER A 9 23.03 2.11 -28.62
CA SER A 9 22.70 1.06 -29.59
C SER A 9 21.44 0.36 -29.13
N VAL A 10 20.40 0.39 -29.95
CA VAL A 10 19.16 -0.37 -29.70
C VAL A 10 19.45 -1.85 -29.97
N LEU A 11 19.28 -2.69 -28.95
CA LEU A 11 19.54 -4.14 -29.05
C LEU A 11 18.30 -4.94 -29.43
N GLY A 12 17.10 -4.42 -29.14
CA GLY A 12 15.84 -5.07 -29.44
C GLY A 12 14.66 -4.38 -28.78
N GLU A 13 13.46 -4.87 -29.09
CA GLU A 13 12.23 -4.48 -28.41
C GLU A 13 12.09 -5.24 -27.09
N PHE A 14 11.65 -4.54 -26.04
CA PHE A 14 11.31 -5.17 -24.77
C PHE A 14 9.82 -5.52 -24.76
N LYS A 15 9.49 -6.72 -24.30
CA LYS A 15 8.12 -7.14 -23.97
C LYS A 15 8.14 -7.78 -22.58
N PRO A 16 7.16 -7.47 -21.72
CA PRO A 16 7.13 -8.06 -20.38
C PRO A 16 6.97 -9.57 -20.45
N PHE A 17 7.70 -10.29 -19.61
CA PHE A 17 7.66 -11.76 -19.59
C PHE A 17 6.28 -12.28 -19.16
N GLY A 18 5.53 -11.48 -18.40
CA GLY A 18 4.14 -11.74 -18.02
C GLY A 18 3.21 -12.08 -19.20
N LEU A 19 3.46 -11.54 -20.41
CA LEU A 19 2.69 -11.92 -21.61
C LEU A 19 2.92 -13.38 -22.00
N ILE A 20 4.16 -13.85 -21.90
CA ILE A 20 4.52 -15.25 -22.19
C ILE A 20 3.94 -16.14 -21.10
N ALA A 21 4.10 -15.74 -19.84
CA ALA A 21 3.57 -16.47 -18.70
C ALA A 21 2.05 -16.63 -18.77
N GLU A 22 1.31 -15.57 -19.10
CA GLU A 22 -0.13 -15.62 -19.25
C GLU A 22 -0.56 -16.49 -20.44
N ALA A 23 0.11 -16.38 -21.59
CA ALA A 23 -0.20 -17.21 -22.76
C ALA A 23 -0.06 -18.71 -22.47
N LEU A 24 0.89 -19.09 -21.62
CA LEU A 24 1.05 -20.46 -21.13
C LEU A 24 -0.07 -20.89 -20.18
N ASP A 25 -0.67 -19.95 -19.44
CA ASP A 25 -1.81 -20.21 -18.55
C ASP A 25 -3.14 -20.37 -19.32
N GLY A 26 -3.20 -19.96 -20.59
CA GLY A 26 -4.36 -20.08 -21.48
C GLY A 26 -4.86 -18.73 -22.00
N LYS A 27 -5.87 -18.76 -22.89
CA LYS A 27 -6.35 -17.55 -23.57
C LYS A 27 -6.89 -16.52 -22.55
N PRO A 28 -6.48 -15.24 -22.60
CA PRO A 28 -7.09 -14.20 -21.77
C PRO A 28 -8.57 -14.03 -22.15
N PRO A 29 -9.43 -13.54 -21.24
CA PRO A 29 -10.79 -13.20 -21.58
C PRO A 29 -10.80 -12.17 -22.73
N ASP A 30 -11.56 -12.45 -23.80
CA ASP A 30 -11.48 -11.73 -25.09
C ASP A 30 -11.71 -10.20 -24.99
N ASN A 31 -12.33 -9.71 -23.91
CA ASN A 31 -12.57 -8.27 -23.69
C ASN A 31 -11.39 -7.50 -23.08
N LEU A 32 -10.28 -8.15 -22.68
CA LEU A 32 -9.16 -7.52 -21.97
C LEU A 32 -7.77 -7.80 -22.58
N ALA A 33 -7.70 -8.42 -23.76
CA ALA A 33 -6.44 -8.91 -24.33
C ALA A 33 -5.34 -7.83 -24.45
N ASP A 34 -5.72 -6.59 -24.79
CA ASP A 34 -4.74 -5.55 -25.14
C ASP A 34 -4.37 -4.60 -23.98
N LYS A 35 -5.17 -4.53 -22.91
CA LYS A 35 -4.90 -3.62 -21.78
C LYS A 35 -4.19 -4.37 -20.65
N TYR A 36 -2.93 -4.03 -20.42
CA TYR A 36 -2.14 -4.51 -19.28
C TYR A 36 -1.18 -3.42 -18.81
N ASP A 37 -0.77 -3.55 -17.56
CA ASP A 37 0.28 -2.72 -16.96
C ASP A 37 1.43 -3.63 -16.52
N TYR A 38 2.64 -3.08 -16.49
CA TYR A 38 3.78 -3.77 -15.92
C TYR A 38 4.80 -2.79 -15.38
N PHE A 39 5.61 -3.23 -14.44
CA PHE A 39 6.78 -2.48 -14.00
C PHE A 39 7.88 -3.43 -13.52
N LEU A 40 9.11 -2.96 -13.68
CA LEU A 40 10.32 -3.63 -13.23
C LEU A 40 10.76 -3.07 -11.88
N PHE A 41 11.33 -3.91 -11.02
CA PHE A 41 11.87 -3.50 -9.73
C PHE A 41 13.12 -4.30 -9.36
N ASP A 42 14.00 -3.68 -8.57
CA ASP A 42 15.23 -4.33 -8.09
C ASP A 42 14.83 -5.47 -7.11
N PRO A 43 15.32 -6.71 -7.30
CA PRO A 43 15.11 -7.81 -6.35
C PRO A 43 15.45 -7.48 -4.91
N LYS A 44 16.39 -6.56 -4.66
CA LYS A 44 16.77 -6.12 -3.31
C LYS A 44 15.61 -5.46 -2.56
N PHE A 45 14.63 -4.92 -3.28
CA PHE A 45 13.47 -4.27 -2.66
C PHE A 45 12.68 -5.26 -1.80
N VAL A 46 12.56 -6.52 -2.25
CA VAL A 46 11.73 -7.55 -1.61
C VAL A 46 12.55 -8.59 -0.85
N ARG A 47 13.87 -8.43 -0.77
CA ARG A 47 14.73 -9.32 0.02
C ARG A 47 14.67 -8.92 1.49
N GLU A 48 14.46 -9.90 2.36
CA GLU A 48 14.56 -9.71 3.80
C GLU A 48 15.96 -9.22 4.17
N ARG A 49 16.04 -8.13 4.96
CA ARG A 49 17.31 -7.49 5.34
C ARG A 49 18.25 -8.46 6.08
N ALA A 50 17.69 -9.46 6.78
CA ALA A 50 18.43 -10.50 7.49
C ALA A 50 19.19 -11.48 6.57
N GLU A 51 18.71 -11.72 5.33
CA GLU A 51 19.41 -12.58 4.37
C GLU A 51 20.50 -11.84 3.57
N ALA A 52 20.53 -10.51 3.65
CA ALA A 52 21.55 -9.69 2.98
C ALA A 52 22.90 -9.73 3.68
N ASP A 53 22.92 -9.79 5.01
CA ASP A 53 24.15 -9.77 5.80
C ASP A 53 24.89 -11.11 5.82
N ASN A 54 24.21 -12.22 5.48
CA ASN A 54 24.84 -13.55 5.44
C ASN A 54 25.43 -13.91 4.06
N ASN A 55 25.23 -13.06 3.04
CA ASN A 55 25.77 -13.30 1.71
C ASN A 55 26.59 -12.08 1.23
N GLY A 56 27.73 -11.88 1.89
CA GLY A 56 28.77 -10.89 1.56
C GLY A 56 29.50 -11.16 0.24
N GLY A 57 28.77 -11.49 -0.82
CA GLY A 57 29.30 -11.67 -2.15
C GLY A 57 28.18 -11.89 -3.15
N CYS A 58 28.08 -11.00 -4.15
CA CYS A 58 27.52 -11.40 -5.43
C CYS A 58 28.34 -12.59 -5.94
N SER A 59 27.92 -13.81 -5.62
CA SER A 59 28.46 -15.01 -6.23
C SER A 59 28.08 -14.94 -7.71
N ILE A 60 29.10 -14.78 -8.55
CA ILE A 60 29.05 -14.67 -10.03
C ILE A 60 28.45 -15.94 -10.69
N SER A 61 27.99 -16.93 -9.91
CA SER A 61 27.61 -18.27 -10.38
C SER A 61 26.11 -18.55 -10.51
N ALA A 62 25.22 -17.60 -10.19
CA ALA A 62 23.77 -17.75 -10.44
C ALA A 62 23.23 -16.61 -11.32
N PRO A 63 23.08 -16.79 -12.64
CA PRO A 63 22.54 -15.75 -13.54
C PRO A 63 21.09 -15.34 -13.21
N SER A 64 20.41 -16.06 -12.32
CA SER A 64 19.04 -15.79 -11.88
C SER A 64 18.91 -14.76 -10.75
N ASN A 65 20.00 -14.45 -10.03
CA ASN A 65 19.92 -13.62 -8.81
C ASN A 65 20.16 -12.12 -9.07
N CYS A 66 20.35 -11.73 -10.34
CA CYS A 66 20.59 -10.35 -10.75
C CYS A 66 19.61 -9.87 -11.84
N SER A 67 18.60 -10.68 -12.20
CA SER A 67 17.57 -10.25 -13.14
C SER A 67 16.57 -9.34 -12.42
N ASP A 68 16.16 -8.27 -13.09
CA ASP A 68 15.05 -7.44 -12.63
C ASP A 68 13.81 -8.31 -12.38
N HIS A 69 13.10 -7.98 -11.30
CA HIS A 69 11.80 -8.56 -11.05
C HIS A 69 10.75 -7.76 -11.80
N GLU A 70 9.69 -8.43 -12.25
CA GLU A 70 8.59 -7.80 -12.99
C GLU A 70 7.27 -8.14 -12.30
N LEU A 71 6.41 -7.13 -12.13
CA LEU A 71 4.98 -7.33 -11.88
C LEU A 71 4.22 -7.02 -13.14
N PHE A 72 3.51 -8.02 -13.65
CA PHE A 72 2.62 -7.92 -14.79
C PHE A 72 1.17 -7.96 -14.31
N ILE A 73 0.35 -7.01 -14.72
CA ILE A 73 -1.04 -6.85 -14.27
C ILE A 73 -1.98 -6.84 -15.48
N ARG A 74 -3.00 -7.70 -15.46
CA ARG A 74 -4.12 -7.65 -16.40
C ARG A 74 -5.43 -8.03 -15.72
N GLY A 75 -6.42 -7.14 -15.78
CA GLY A 75 -7.72 -7.36 -15.17
C GLY A 75 -7.60 -7.57 -13.66
N ASN A 76 -7.95 -8.76 -13.18
CA ASN A 76 -7.84 -9.16 -11.78
C ASN A 76 -6.63 -10.08 -11.49
N ARG A 77 -5.71 -10.22 -12.45
CA ARG A 77 -4.54 -11.11 -12.35
C ARG A 77 -3.26 -10.30 -12.22
N ILE A 78 -2.35 -10.78 -11.38
CA ILE A 78 -0.99 -10.29 -11.25
C ILE A 78 -0.04 -11.48 -11.39
N ILE A 79 0.98 -11.34 -12.23
CA ILE A 79 2.05 -12.32 -12.40
C ILE A 79 3.35 -11.66 -11.99
N TRP A 80 3.97 -12.15 -10.93
CA TRP A 80 5.32 -11.76 -10.53
C TRP A 80 6.32 -12.71 -11.18
N THR A 81 7.23 -12.17 -11.99
CA THR A 81 8.30 -12.92 -12.64
C THR A 81 9.69 -12.44 -12.22
N THR A 82 10.66 -13.35 -12.29
CA THR A 82 12.09 -13.11 -12.02
C THR A 82 12.89 -13.58 -13.22
N GLY A 83 13.28 -12.61 -14.07
CA GLY A 83 13.78 -12.91 -15.41
C GLY A 83 12.75 -13.71 -16.23
N ALA A 84 13.12 -14.90 -16.71
CA ALA A 84 12.25 -15.75 -17.54
C ALA A 84 11.50 -16.82 -16.72
N ARG A 85 11.22 -16.56 -15.44
CA ARG A 85 10.54 -17.50 -14.54
C ARG A 85 9.40 -16.83 -13.82
N VAL A 86 8.27 -17.52 -13.71
CA VAL A 86 7.17 -17.05 -12.85
C VAL A 86 7.51 -17.38 -11.40
N PHE A 87 7.56 -16.36 -10.56
CA PHE A 87 7.78 -16.48 -9.12
C PHE A 87 6.47 -16.70 -8.37
N LYS A 88 5.44 -15.87 -8.65
CA LYS A 88 4.14 -15.97 -7.99
C LYS A 88 3.01 -15.48 -8.89
N ARG A 89 1.82 -16.04 -8.68
CA ARG A 89 0.58 -15.63 -9.36
C ARG A 89 -0.45 -15.20 -8.31
N PHE A 90 -1.17 -14.14 -8.61
CA PHE A 90 -2.26 -13.63 -7.80
C PHE A 90 -3.50 -13.51 -8.67
N THR A 91 -4.63 -14.01 -8.16
CA THR A 91 -5.94 -13.83 -8.76
C THR A 91 -6.84 -13.21 -7.71
N LEU A 92 -7.32 -12.00 -7.99
CA LEU A 92 -8.12 -11.23 -7.07
C LEU A 92 -9.62 -11.28 -7.43
N PRO A 93 -10.53 -10.98 -6.50
CA PRO A 93 -11.98 -11.05 -6.77
C PRO A 93 -12.46 -9.98 -7.78
N SER A 94 -11.77 -8.85 -7.85
CA SER A 94 -12.13 -7.67 -8.63
C SER A 94 -10.92 -7.15 -9.41
N GLN A 95 -11.17 -6.32 -10.42
CA GLN A 95 -10.13 -5.69 -11.22
C GLN A 95 -9.14 -4.92 -10.35
N VAL A 96 -7.85 -5.07 -10.68
CA VAL A 96 -6.75 -4.30 -10.10
C VAL A 96 -6.79 -2.89 -10.68
N ILE A 97 -6.84 -1.89 -9.80
CA ILE A 97 -6.78 -0.47 -10.17
C ILE A 97 -5.32 -0.04 -10.28
N THR A 98 -4.53 -0.31 -9.24
CA THR A 98 -3.10 -0.06 -9.22
C THR A 98 -2.45 -0.95 -8.16
N VAL A 99 -1.14 -1.09 -8.24
CA VAL A 99 -0.34 -1.82 -7.25
C VAL A 99 0.94 -1.04 -6.96
N CYS A 100 1.45 -1.17 -5.74
CA CYS A 100 2.78 -0.71 -5.42
C CYS A 100 3.41 -1.60 -4.36
N TRP A 101 4.73 -1.62 -4.31
CA TRP A 101 5.43 -2.12 -3.15
C TRP A 101 5.52 -1.03 -2.09
N CYS A 102 5.28 -1.36 -0.83
CA CYS A 102 5.28 -0.41 0.27
C CYS A 102 5.84 -1.01 1.56
N HIS A 103 6.33 -0.17 2.48
CA HIS A 103 6.66 -0.57 3.85
C HIS A 103 5.64 0.08 4.77
N ILE A 104 4.97 -0.71 5.62
CA ILE A 104 3.91 -0.23 6.52
C ILE A 104 4.29 -0.64 7.94
N GLY A 105 4.19 0.31 8.88
CA GLY A 105 4.53 0.12 10.28
C GLY A 105 6.03 -0.15 10.49
N ASP A 106 6.34 -0.91 11.54
CA ASP A 106 7.71 -1.34 11.85
C ASP A 106 8.14 -2.60 11.05
N ILE A 107 7.38 -2.95 10.00
CA ILE A 107 7.64 -4.14 9.18
C ILE A 107 8.78 -3.82 8.22
N SER A 108 9.92 -4.51 8.42
CA SER A 108 11.11 -4.36 7.56
C SER A 108 10.98 -5.01 6.18
N GLU A 109 9.95 -5.81 5.99
CA GLU A 109 9.63 -6.53 4.75
C GLU A 109 8.79 -5.66 3.82
N ALA A 110 9.08 -5.72 2.52
CA ALA A 110 8.26 -5.08 1.51
C ALA A 110 6.91 -5.81 1.34
N LEU A 111 5.84 -5.04 1.35
CA LEU A 111 4.47 -5.50 1.17
C LEU A 111 4.00 -5.15 -0.25
N LEU A 112 3.33 -6.09 -0.92
CA LEU A 112 2.65 -5.83 -2.19
C LEU A 112 1.24 -5.32 -1.89
N CYS A 113 1.03 -4.03 -2.15
CA CYS A 113 -0.17 -3.29 -1.83
C CYS A 113 -1.00 -3.20 -3.13
N VAL A 114 -2.16 -3.88 -3.18
CA VAL A 114 -3.00 -4.04 -4.38
C VAL A 114 -4.34 -3.35 -4.18
N LEU A 115 -4.58 -2.28 -4.94
CA LEU A 115 -5.84 -1.54 -4.88
C LEU A 115 -6.89 -2.16 -5.80
N GLN A 116 -8.07 -2.42 -5.25
CA GLN A 116 -9.29 -2.79 -5.96
C GLN A 116 -10.40 -1.78 -5.65
N ILE A 117 -11.55 -1.91 -6.33
CA ILE A 117 -12.67 -0.94 -6.24
C ILE A 117 -13.13 -0.68 -4.79
N GLU A 118 -13.23 -1.73 -3.96
CA GLU A 118 -13.78 -1.64 -2.60
C GLU A 118 -12.81 -2.15 -1.52
N SER A 119 -11.59 -2.54 -1.91
CA SER A 119 -10.63 -3.16 -1.01
C SER A 119 -9.20 -2.83 -1.37
N LEU A 120 -8.36 -2.74 -0.35
CA LEU A 120 -6.91 -2.78 -0.45
C LEU A 120 -6.46 -4.16 0.04
N THR A 121 -5.88 -4.96 -0.85
CA THR A 121 -5.30 -6.26 -0.49
C THR A 121 -3.80 -6.13 -0.37
N ILE A 122 -3.26 -6.56 0.76
CA ILE A 122 -1.84 -6.46 1.11
C ILE A 122 -1.30 -7.88 1.23
N TYR A 123 -0.26 -8.18 0.45
CA TYR A 123 0.48 -9.43 0.52
C TYR A 123 1.85 -9.18 1.11
N ASN A 124 2.28 -9.98 2.08
CA ASN A 124 3.70 -10.09 2.37
C ASN A 124 4.37 -11.14 1.43
N THR A 125 5.69 -11.17 1.44
CA THR A 125 6.49 -12.14 0.66
C THR A 125 6.31 -13.56 1.19
N SER A 126 6.08 -13.71 2.50
CA SER A 126 5.75 -14.99 3.16
C SER A 126 4.43 -15.62 2.68
N GLY A 127 3.52 -14.82 2.13
CA GLY A 127 2.24 -15.25 1.57
C GLY A 127 1.02 -15.06 2.46
N GLU A 128 1.17 -14.42 3.62
CA GLU A 128 0.05 -13.89 4.38
C GLU A 128 -0.64 -12.77 3.61
N VAL A 129 -1.96 -12.69 3.79
CA VAL A 129 -2.82 -11.78 3.05
C VAL A 129 -3.74 -11.05 4.02
N ILE A 130 -3.75 -9.73 3.92
CA ILE A 130 -4.67 -8.87 4.65
C ILE A 130 -5.52 -8.14 3.62
N SER A 131 -6.83 -8.09 3.84
CA SER A 131 -7.75 -7.34 2.99
C SER A 131 -8.45 -6.28 3.82
N ILE A 132 -8.22 -5.02 3.50
CA ILE A 132 -8.79 -3.86 4.18
C ILE A 132 -9.94 -3.33 3.32
N PRO A 133 -11.20 -3.36 3.81
CA PRO A 133 -12.32 -2.75 3.10
C PRO A 133 -12.15 -1.24 3.07
N LEU A 134 -12.42 -0.62 1.93
CA LEU A 134 -12.28 0.83 1.76
C LEU A 134 -13.62 1.52 1.98
N PRO A 135 -13.69 2.52 2.87
CA PRO A 135 -14.96 3.21 3.18
C PRO A 135 -15.46 4.10 2.03
N ARG A 136 -14.63 4.31 1.00
CA ARG A 136 -14.92 5.13 -0.18
C ARG A 136 -14.04 4.74 -1.35
N THR A 137 -14.35 5.28 -2.53
CA THR A 137 -13.55 5.09 -3.72
C THR A 137 -12.17 5.73 -3.59
N ILE A 138 -11.16 4.89 -3.48
CA ILE A 138 -9.75 5.26 -3.61
C ILE A 138 -9.35 5.08 -5.07
N THR A 139 -8.69 6.07 -5.64
CA THR A 139 -8.32 6.12 -7.07
C THR A 139 -6.85 5.79 -7.29
N SER A 140 -5.99 6.10 -6.31
CA SER A 140 -4.58 5.78 -6.35
C SER A 140 -4.03 5.52 -4.96
N ILE A 141 -2.96 4.73 -4.91
CA ILE A 141 -2.16 4.48 -3.72
C ILE A 141 -0.71 4.79 -4.01
N TRP A 142 0.00 5.34 -3.02
CA TRP A 142 1.39 5.75 -3.17
C TRP A 142 2.23 5.33 -1.97
N PRO A 143 3.40 4.71 -2.18
CA PRO A 143 4.28 4.34 -1.08
C PRO A 143 4.90 5.57 -0.44
N LEU A 144 4.93 5.60 0.89
CA LEU A 144 5.59 6.61 1.72
C LEU A 144 6.65 5.91 2.60
N PRO A 145 7.63 6.64 3.17
CA PRO A 145 8.62 6.05 4.07
C PRO A 145 8.01 5.51 5.38
N PHE A 146 6.77 5.91 5.69
CA PHE A 146 6.06 5.60 6.94
C PHE A 146 4.67 4.99 6.69
N GLY A 147 4.43 4.44 5.49
CA GLY A 147 3.18 3.76 5.18
C GLY A 147 2.73 3.92 3.74
N LEU A 148 1.42 3.99 3.57
CA LEU A 148 0.77 4.10 2.27
C LEU A 148 -0.17 5.31 2.24
N LEU A 149 -0.04 6.17 1.23
CA LEU A 149 -1.00 7.23 0.94
C LEU A 149 -2.14 6.66 0.09
N LEU A 150 -3.38 6.93 0.47
CA LEU A 150 -4.60 6.58 -0.26
C LEU A 150 -5.27 7.87 -0.70
N GLN A 151 -5.40 8.06 -2.02
CA GLN A 151 -6.03 9.23 -2.59
C GLN A 151 -7.46 8.91 -3.04
N SER A 152 -8.43 9.59 -2.43
CA SER A 152 -9.84 9.48 -2.76
C SER A 152 -10.27 10.53 -3.77
N ILE A 153 -11.39 10.25 -4.45
CA ILE A 153 -12.12 11.23 -5.24
C ILE A 153 -13.40 11.63 -4.51
N GLU A 154 -13.86 12.85 -4.75
CA GLU A 154 -15.17 13.28 -4.25
C GLU A 154 -16.25 12.40 -4.88
N GLY A 155 -16.94 11.64 -4.06
CA GLY A 155 -17.99 10.73 -4.49
C GLY A 155 -19.05 10.62 -3.40
N ASN A 156 -20.30 10.36 -3.79
CA ASN A 156 -21.40 10.21 -2.85
C ASN A 156 -21.05 9.13 -1.82
N PHE A 157 -20.87 9.55 -0.57
CA PHE A 157 -20.72 8.62 0.54
C PHE A 157 -21.93 7.67 0.53
N PRO A 158 -21.74 6.35 0.68
CA PRO A 158 -22.84 5.49 1.03
C PRO A 158 -23.36 5.97 2.40
N VAL A 159 -24.47 6.69 2.36
CA VAL A 159 -25.22 7.08 3.56
C VAL A 159 -25.69 5.78 4.21
N HIS A 160 -25.03 5.40 5.31
CA HIS A 160 -25.23 4.17 6.11
C HIS A 160 -24.63 2.87 5.56
N ALA A 161 -23.38 2.59 5.97
CA ALA A 161 -22.99 1.23 6.34
C ALA A 161 -22.65 1.24 7.83
N PRO A 162 -23.51 0.74 8.72
CA PRO A 162 -23.10 0.47 10.09
C PRO A 162 -22.03 -0.62 10.03
N PHE A 163 -20.84 -0.34 10.56
CA PHE A 163 -19.91 -1.39 10.94
C PHE A 163 -20.72 -2.43 11.76
N PRO A 164 -20.68 -3.73 11.45
CA PRO A 164 -21.21 -4.71 12.36
C PRO A 164 -20.28 -4.72 13.58
N SER A 165 -20.65 -4.00 14.64
CA SER A 165 -20.00 -4.11 15.93
C SER A 165 -20.23 -5.54 16.44
N SER A 166 -19.22 -6.38 16.32
CA SER A 166 -19.19 -7.71 16.92
C SER A 166 -19.08 -7.56 18.44
N SER A 167 -20.19 -7.30 19.11
CA SER A 167 -20.36 -7.56 20.53
C SER A 167 -21.31 -8.74 20.67
N HIS A 168 -20.73 -9.94 20.71
CA HIS A 168 -21.46 -11.14 21.10
C HIS A 168 -21.99 -10.96 22.53
N LEU A 169 -23.30 -11.14 22.65
CA LEU A 169 -24.07 -11.08 23.87
C LEU A 169 -23.53 -12.05 24.93
N LEU A 170 -23.13 -11.51 26.09
CA LEU A 170 -23.11 -12.26 27.35
C LEU A 170 -23.82 -11.42 28.42
N GLY A 171 -24.90 -12.00 28.94
CA GLY A 171 -25.20 -11.99 30.38
C GLY A 171 -25.67 -10.69 31.00
N ALA A 172 -26.95 -10.68 31.36
CA ALA A 172 -27.62 -9.63 32.10
C ALA A 172 -27.09 -9.43 33.55
N ARG A 173 -27.37 -8.20 34.06
CA ARG A 173 -27.44 -7.75 35.47
C ARG A 173 -26.12 -7.35 36.16
N ASP A 174 -25.86 -6.04 36.31
CA ASP A 174 -26.19 -5.25 37.53
C ASP A 174 -25.41 -3.91 37.63
N ILE A 175 -26.18 -2.82 37.78
CA ILE A 175 -25.99 -1.56 38.56
C ILE A 175 -24.60 -0.86 38.58
N PRO A 176 -24.50 0.43 38.19
CA PRO A 176 -23.30 1.24 38.45
C PRO A 176 -23.34 1.92 39.84
N ARG A 177 -22.25 1.80 40.60
CA ARG A 177 -21.94 2.65 41.78
C ARG A 177 -20.72 3.52 41.46
N PRO A 178 -20.70 4.83 41.79
CA PRO A 178 -19.53 5.68 41.60
C PRO A 178 -18.58 5.60 42.81
N ARG A 179 -17.26 5.53 42.57
CA ARG A 179 -16.25 5.66 43.64
C ARG A 179 -15.18 6.69 43.24
N ARG A 180 -14.87 7.55 44.21
CA ARG A 180 -14.14 8.81 44.17
C ARG A 180 -12.61 8.64 44.37
N GLU A 181 -11.88 9.52 43.67
CA GLU A 181 -10.52 10.09 43.80
C GLU A 181 -9.56 9.62 44.92
N ILE A 182 -8.25 9.47 44.60
CA ILE A 182 -7.11 10.33 45.05
C ILE A 182 -5.76 9.73 44.59
N GLY A 183 -4.78 10.58 44.18
CA GLY A 183 -3.34 10.23 44.19
C GLY A 183 -2.47 10.93 43.14
N HIS A 184 -1.71 11.95 43.54
CA HIS A 184 -0.74 12.73 42.75
C HIS A 184 0.66 12.08 42.70
N SER A 185 1.38 12.19 41.56
CA SER A 185 2.79 12.62 41.48
C SER A 185 3.25 12.83 40.01
N PRO A 186 4.12 13.80 39.69
CA PRO A 186 4.39 14.26 38.31
C PRO A 186 5.78 13.83 37.78
N GLN A 187 5.88 13.38 36.53
CA GLN A 187 7.11 13.46 35.72
C GLN A 187 6.80 13.67 34.23
N ASN A 188 7.73 14.33 33.56
CA ASN A 188 7.59 15.21 32.40
C ASN A 188 7.06 14.60 31.09
N ASN A 189 6.41 15.48 30.35
CA ASN A 189 5.76 15.33 29.06
C ASN A 189 6.75 15.37 27.88
N TYR A 190 6.52 14.50 26.89
CA TYR A 190 6.35 14.86 25.49
C TYR A 190 5.41 13.83 24.87
N SER A 191 4.11 14.04 25.07
CA SER A 191 3.04 13.29 24.43
C SER A 191 2.04 14.31 23.89
N LEU A 192 1.86 14.33 22.57
CA LEU A 192 0.79 15.06 21.91
C LEU A 192 -0.56 14.60 22.52
N PRO A 193 -1.51 15.51 22.78
CA PRO A 193 -2.76 15.14 23.45
C PRO A 193 -3.67 14.36 22.50
N SER A 194 -3.60 13.03 22.59
CA SER A 194 -4.66 12.11 22.19
C SER A 194 -5.76 12.16 23.24
N SER A 195 -6.75 13.04 23.04
CA SER A 195 -7.96 13.06 23.85
C SER A 195 -9.07 13.95 23.26
N PHE A 196 -9.48 13.72 22.00
CA PHE A 196 -10.78 14.22 21.54
C PHE A 196 -11.43 13.29 20.49
N ASN A 197 -12.54 12.67 20.91
CA ASN A 197 -13.72 12.31 20.11
C ASN A 197 -13.68 11.06 19.20
N HIS A 198 -14.10 9.93 19.77
CA HIS A 198 -14.54 8.74 19.03
C HIS A 198 -15.75 8.96 18.09
N ASN A 199 -16.51 10.06 18.24
CA ASN A 199 -17.63 10.40 17.35
C ASN A 199 -17.29 11.41 16.24
N ILE A 200 -16.12 12.05 16.25
CA ILE A 200 -15.71 13.04 15.22
C ILE A 200 -14.73 12.41 14.21
N LYS A 201 -14.03 11.34 14.59
CA LYS A 201 -13.03 10.65 13.76
C LYS A 201 -13.60 10.13 12.43
N GLY A 202 -14.85 9.64 12.43
CA GLY A 202 -15.51 9.16 11.19
C GLY A 202 -15.90 10.29 10.23
N GLU A 203 -16.26 11.46 10.75
CA GLU A 203 -16.68 12.62 9.97
C GLU A 203 -15.45 13.31 9.33
N THR A 204 -14.33 13.39 10.05
CA THR A 204 -13.09 14.00 9.53
C THR A 204 -12.39 13.15 8.46
N VAL A 205 -12.44 11.81 8.59
CA VAL A 205 -11.98 10.88 7.53
C VAL A 205 -12.80 11.12 6.28
N SER A 206 -14.13 11.18 6.41
CA SER A 206 -15.03 11.43 5.28
C SER A 206 -14.71 12.74 4.54
N MET A 207 -14.27 13.79 5.23
CA MET A 207 -13.92 15.06 4.58
C MET A 207 -12.51 15.11 3.94
N SER A 208 -11.63 14.16 4.25
CA SER A 208 -10.24 14.20 3.76
C SER A 208 -10.13 13.60 2.36
N SER A 209 -9.45 14.27 1.42
CA SER A 209 -9.16 13.69 0.10
C SER A 209 -7.99 12.70 0.13
N HIS A 210 -7.06 12.88 1.08
CA HIS A 210 -5.85 12.08 1.25
C HIS A 210 -5.84 11.40 2.63
N LEU A 211 -5.62 10.08 2.65
CA LEU A 211 -5.50 9.27 3.86
C LEU A 211 -4.14 8.57 3.92
N ILE A 212 -3.66 8.26 5.12
CA ILE A 212 -2.41 7.53 5.33
C ILE A 212 -2.69 6.29 6.17
N LEU A 213 -2.30 5.12 5.64
CA LEU A 213 -2.26 3.87 6.38
C LEU A 213 -0.83 3.65 6.91
N SER A 214 -0.64 3.88 8.21
CA SER A 214 0.65 3.76 8.90
C SER A 214 0.92 2.36 9.44
N ASP A 215 -0.12 1.61 9.80
CA ASP A 215 -0.03 0.27 10.39
C ASP A 215 -1.17 -0.62 9.86
N LEU A 216 -0.92 -1.93 9.71
CA LEU A 216 -1.88 -2.89 9.16
C LEU A 216 -3.07 -3.17 10.09
N LEU A 217 -2.93 -2.88 11.38
CA LEU A 217 -3.96 -3.04 12.42
C LEU A 217 -4.71 -1.74 12.71
N GLU A 218 -4.27 -0.62 12.12
CA GLU A 218 -4.87 0.70 12.30
C GLU A 218 -5.76 1.09 11.12
N GLU A 219 -6.74 1.95 11.38
CA GLU A 219 -7.51 2.58 10.32
C GLU A 219 -6.70 3.67 9.61
N PRO A 220 -6.88 3.90 8.29
CA PRO A 220 -6.27 5.04 7.61
C PRO A 220 -6.64 6.39 8.25
N GLN A 221 -5.65 7.26 8.46
CA GLN A 221 -5.80 8.57 9.10
C GLN A 221 -5.78 9.73 8.08
N CYS A 222 -6.40 10.87 8.40
CA CYS A 222 -6.40 12.04 7.53
C CYS A 222 -5.01 12.66 7.38
N THR A 223 -4.72 13.18 6.19
CA THR A 223 -3.54 14.00 5.94
C THR A 223 -3.83 15.47 6.24
N TYR A 224 -2.81 16.21 6.66
CA TYR A 224 -2.89 17.64 6.94
C TYR A 224 -1.91 18.40 6.05
N ILE A 225 -2.30 19.59 5.64
CA ILE A 225 -1.45 20.56 4.95
C ILE A 225 -1.22 21.77 5.86
N GLU A 226 0.03 22.23 5.93
CA GLU A 226 0.35 23.48 6.61
C GLU A 226 0.16 24.65 5.66
N GLU A 227 -0.78 25.54 5.99
CA GLU A 227 -1.00 26.79 5.27
C GLU A 227 -0.87 27.96 6.23
N ARG A 228 0.10 28.85 5.96
CA ARG A 228 0.33 30.07 6.74
C ARG A 228 0.53 29.80 8.25
N GLY A 229 1.22 28.71 8.60
CA GLY A 229 1.49 28.33 9.99
C GLY A 229 0.33 27.59 10.69
N LYS A 230 -0.71 27.19 9.95
CA LYS A 230 -1.85 26.42 10.48
C LYS A 230 -1.99 25.11 9.74
N LEU A 231 -2.12 24.01 10.48
CA LEU A 231 -2.48 22.70 9.94
C LEU A 231 -3.98 22.63 9.64
N ASN A 232 -4.32 22.35 8.39
CA ASN A 232 -5.67 22.11 7.93
C ASN A 232 -5.77 20.70 7.34
N ILE A 233 -6.93 20.05 7.47
CA ILE A 233 -7.17 18.76 6.82
C ILE A 233 -7.09 18.95 5.31
N MET A 234 -6.43 18.03 4.61
CA MET A 234 -6.38 18.02 3.15
C MET A 234 -7.76 17.64 2.60
N ARG A 235 -8.49 18.63 2.07
CA ARG A 235 -9.86 18.46 1.53
C ARG A 235 -9.96 18.69 0.03
N ASP A 236 -8.87 19.09 -0.61
CA ASP A 236 -8.85 19.34 -2.05
C ASP A 236 -8.83 17.99 -2.78
N PHE A 237 -9.95 17.64 -3.43
CA PHE A 237 -10.09 16.42 -4.21
C PHE A 237 -9.57 16.56 -5.65
N ASP A 238 -9.28 17.79 -6.07
CA ASP A 238 -8.65 18.11 -7.36
C ASP A 238 -7.11 18.05 -7.25
N GLU A 239 -6.55 18.23 -6.06
CA GLU A 239 -5.12 18.03 -5.79
C GLU A 239 -4.72 16.59 -6.13
N ARG A 240 -3.71 16.39 -6.98
CA ARG A 240 -3.26 15.07 -7.47
C ARG A 240 -1.83 14.79 -7.05
N THR A 241 -1.61 13.66 -6.38
CA THR A 241 -0.26 13.16 -6.16
C THR A 241 0.30 12.67 -7.50
N ILE A 242 1.47 13.18 -7.89
CA ILE A 242 2.17 12.79 -9.12
C ILE A 242 3.43 11.97 -8.86
N TRP A 243 3.95 12.03 -7.63
CA TRP A 243 5.18 11.35 -7.23
C TRP A 243 5.28 11.22 -5.71
N THR A 244 5.84 10.11 -5.23
CA THR A 244 6.28 9.90 -3.85
C THR A 244 7.61 9.14 -3.83
N SER A 245 8.28 9.13 -2.68
CA SER A 245 9.42 8.25 -2.42
C SER A 245 9.22 7.54 -1.09
N ASP A 246 9.61 6.27 -1.06
CA ASP A 246 9.69 5.43 0.14
C ASP A 246 10.99 5.63 0.94
N GLN A 247 11.97 6.35 0.40
CA GLN A 247 13.27 6.58 1.03
C GLN A 247 13.45 8.01 1.54
N ILE A 248 12.89 8.98 0.83
CA ILE A 248 13.07 10.40 1.12
C ILE A 248 11.71 11.00 1.47
N PRO A 249 11.45 11.34 2.75
CA PRO A 249 10.29 12.16 3.09
C PRO A 249 10.54 13.56 2.52
N LEU A 250 9.67 13.99 1.61
CA LEU A 250 9.63 15.37 1.11
C LEU A 250 8.91 16.29 2.09
#